data_AF-A0A958ZDM9-F1
#
_entry.id   AF-A0A958ZDM9-F1
#
_cell.length_a   1.000
_cell.length_b   1.000
_cell.length_c   1.000
_cell.angle_alpha   90.00
_cell.angle_beta   90.00
_cell.angle_gamma   90.00
#
_symmetry.space_group_name_H-M   'P 1'
#
loop_
_entity.id
_entity.type
_entity.pdbx_description
1 polymer ?
#
loop_
_entity_poly.entity_id
_entity_poly.type
_entity_poly.pdbx_seq_one_letter_code
_entity_poly.pdbx_strand_id
1 'polypeptide(L)' 'PLRLVIDELERQYGVEIMTKNIDTNRLFTGGFVNDDLEEALIAISVPFNLNYSKSGSNKIILYTVEE' A
#
# COMPACT_ATOMS: atom_id res chain seq x y z
N PRO A 1 0.18 -1.53 -12.40
CA PRO A 1 0.14 -2.67 -11.45
C PRO A 1 0.27 -2.15 -10.02
N LEU A 2 -0.35 -2.80 -9.03
CA LEU A 2 -0.24 -2.42 -7.61
C LEU A 2 1.23 -2.37 -7.15
N ARG A 3 2.08 -3.27 -7.66
CA ARG A 3 3.54 -3.23 -7.43
C ARG A 3 4.17 -1.87 -7.73
N LEU A 4 3.86 -1.26 -8.87
CA LEU A 4 4.43 0.05 -9.24
C LEU A 4 3.99 1.17 -8.29
N VAL A 5 2.77 1.08 -7.77
CA VAL A 5 2.25 2.05 -6.80
C VAL A 5 2.98 1.88 -5.47
N ILE A 6 3.19 0.64 -5.03
CA ILE A 6 3.97 0.35 -3.82
C ILE A 6 5.39 0.90 -3.95
N ASP A 7 6.09 0.62 -5.06
CA ASP A 7 7.45 1.11 -5.31
C ASP A 7 7.51 2.65 -5.33
N GLU A 8 6.46 3.31 -5.81
CA GLU A 8 6.33 4.78 -5.79
C GLU A 8 6.18 5.33 -4.37
N LEU A 9 5.34 4.70 -3.53
CA LEU A 9 5.14 5.10 -2.15
C LEU A 9 6.41 4.94 -1.32
N GLU A 10 7.14 3.84 -1.50
CA GLU A 10 8.43 3.63 -0.85
C GLU A 10 9.42 4.76 -1.20
N ARG A 11 9.46 5.16 -2.48
CA ARG A 11 10.35 6.21 -2.96
C ARG A 11 9.96 7.62 -2.47
N GLN A 12 8.68 7.95 -2.48
CA GLN A 12 8.22 9.30 -2.12
C GLN A 12 8.24 9.55 -0.61
N TYR A 13 7.87 8.53 0.19
CA TYR A 13 7.72 8.68 1.64
C TYR A 13 8.88 8.08 2.45
N GLY A 14 9.85 7.43 1.79
CA GLY A 14 11.01 6.83 2.46
C GLY A 14 10.62 5.70 3.42
N VAL A 15 9.59 4.94 3.07
CA VAL A 15 9.09 3.80 3.86
C VAL A 15 9.41 2.47 3.16
N GLU A 16 9.42 1.40 3.94
CA GLU A 16 9.53 0.03 3.47
C GLU A 16 8.14 -0.63 3.57
N ILE A 17 7.60 -1.10 2.45
CA ILE A 17 6.28 -1.72 2.38
C ILE A 17 6.43 -3.22 2.11
N MET A 18 6.08 -4.02 3.12
CA MET A 18 5.99 -5.46 3.01
C MET A 18 4.56 -5.88 2.65
N THR A 19 4.41 -6.82 1.73
CA THR A 19 3.11 -7.37 1.33
C THR A 19 2.97 -8.81 1.81
N LYS A 20 1.83 -9.16 2.42
CA LYS A 20 1.51 -10.51 2.86
C LYS A 20 0.19 -10.98 2.25
N ASN A 21 0.23 -12.07 1.49
CA ASN A 21 -0.93 -12.67 0.83
C ASN A 21 -1.66 -11.70 -0.12
N ILE A 22 -0.91 -10.84 -0.82
CA ILE A 22 -1.45 -9.88 -1.80
C ILE A 22 -0.90 -10.23 -3.18
N ASP A 23 -1.79 -10.30 -4.18
CA ASP A 23 -1.38 -10.31 -5.57
C ASP A 23 -1.04 -8.89 -6.05
N THR A 24 0.26 -8.57 -6.06
CA THR A 24 0.76 -7.25 -6.48
C THR A 24 0.72 -7.02 -7.99
N ASN A 25 0.40 -8.04 -8.79
CA ASN A 25 0.26 -7.89 -10.24
C ASN A 25 -1.09 -7.29 -10.64
N ARG A 26 -2.07 -7.27 -9.73
CA ARG A 26 -3.39 -6.67 -9.98
C ARG A 26 -3.25 -5.21 -10.44
N LEU A 27 -4.05 -4.83 -11.42
CA LEU A 27 -4.08 -3.46 -11.92
C LEU A 27 -4.78 -2.57 -10.89
N PHE A 28 -4.05 -1.59 -10.37
CA PHE A 28 -4.65 -0.49 -9.62
C PHE A 28 -5.20 0.55 -10.60
N THR A 29 -6.49 0.86 -10.46
CA THR A 29 -7.18 1.91 -11.21
C THR A 29 -7.78 2.88 -10.20
N GLY A 30 -7.02 3.90 -9.86
CA GLY A 30 -7.37 4.89 -8.85
C GLY A 30 -6.30 5.97 -8.76
N GLY A 31 -6.59 7.02 -8.01
CA GLY A 31 -5.65 8.09 -7.71
C GLY A 31 -5.77 8.48 -6.25
N PHE A 32 -4.70 9.05 -5.72
CA PHE A 32 -4.64 9.61 -4.37
C PHE A 32 -3.85 10.91 -4.40
N VAL A 33 -4.04 11.73 -3.36
CA VAL A 33 -3.25 12.94 -3.16
C VAL A 33 -1.87 12.50 -2.65
N ASN A 34 -0.79 12.90 -3.31
CA ASN A 34 0.59 12.44 -3.04
C ASN A 34 1.23 13.13 -1.82
N ASP A 35 0.43 13.77 -0.98
CA ASP A 35 0.90 14.68 0.04
C ASP A 35 0.86 14.02 1.43
N ASP A 36 0.10 12.92 1.56
CA ASP A 36 -0.09 12.20 2.81
C ASP A 36 -0.03 10.67 2.61
N LEU A 37 0.91 10.02 3.31
CA LEU A 37 1.11 8.57 3.24
C LEU A 37 -0.11 7.80 3.73
N GLU A 38 -0.83 8.28 4.75
CA GLU A 38 -2.01 7.61 5.29
C GLU A 38 -3.14 7.60 4.26
N GLU A 39 -3.40 8.73 3.62
CA GLU A 39 -4.40 8.85 2.55
C GLU A 39 -4.04 7.95 1.35
N ALA A 40 -2.76 7.90 0.99
CA ALA A 40 -2.27 7.01 -0.06
C ALA A 40 -2.49 5.53 0.29
N LEU A 41 -2.19 5.11 1.52
CA LEU A 41 -2.41 3.75 2.01
C LEU A 41 -3.90 3.38 2.01
N ILE A 42 -4.78 4.28 2.44
CA ILE A 42 -6.23 4.08 2.41
C ILE A 42 -6.70 3.90 0.97
N ALA A 43 -6.27 4.79 0.07
CA ALA A 43 -6.69 4.79 -1.32
C ALA A 43 -6.27 3.53 -2.09
N ILE A 44 -5.10 2.94 -1.78
CA ILE A 44 -4.71 1.64 -2.36
C ILE A 44 -5.36 0.46 -1.65
N SER A 45 -5.71 0.59 -0.37
CA SER A 45 -6.23 -0.53 0.43
C SER A 45 -7.71 -0.78 0.18
N VAL A 46 -8.52 0.29 0.10
CA VAL A 46 -9.98 0.19 -0.06
C VAL A 46 -10.40 -0.57 -1.32
N PRO A 47 -9.87 -0.27 -2.53
CA PRO A 47 -10.29 -0.96 -3.76
C PRO A 47 -9.91 -2.44 -3.80
N PHE A 48 -8.91 -2.84 -3.01
CA PHE A 48 -8.41 -4.22 -2.95
C PHE A 48 -8.83 -4.96 -1.69
N ASN A 49 -9.64 -4.34 -0.83
CA ASN A 49 -10.05 -4.88 0.47
C ASN A 49 -8.84 -5.34 1.31
N LEU A 50 -7.79 -4.52 1.31
CA LEU A 50 -6.56 -4.75 2.06
C LEU A 50 -6.62 -4.04 3.40
N ASN A 51 -5.84 -4.53 4.34
CA ASN A 51 -5.53 -3.87 5.58
C ASN A 51 -4.04 -3.52 5.60
N TYR A 52 -3.68 -2.56 6.45
CA TYR A 52 -2.30 -2.18 6.66
C TYR A 52 -1.98 -2.02 8.14
N SER A 53 -0.73 -2.25 8.50
CA SER A 53 -0.21 -1.99 9.84
C SER A 53 1.15 -1.29 9.76
N LYS A 54 1.38 -0.35 10.66
CA LYS A 54 2.68 0.31 10.81
C LYS A 54 3.54 -0.47 11.81
N SER A 55 4.73 -0.88 11.40
CA SER A 55 5.68 -1.60 12.22
C SER A 55 6.93 -0.73 12.42
N GLY A 56 6.99 0.00 13.53
CA GLY A 56 8.05 0.97 13.79
C GLY A 56 7.91 2.26 12.97
N SER A 57 9.03 2.98 12.79
CA SER A 57 9.02 4.36 12.25
C SER A 57 8.75 4.44 10.75
N ASN A 58 9.26 3.48 9.96
CA ASN A 58 9.26 3.56 8.50
C ASN A 58 8.87 2.23 7.83
N LYS A 59 8.26 1.27 8.53
CA LYS A 59 7.80 0.02 7.90
C LYS A 59 6.29 -0.10 7.93
N ILE A 60 5.75 -0.57 6.82
CA ILE A 60 4.33 -0.80 6.61
C ILE A 60 4.15 -2.23 6.15
N ILE A 61 3.12 -2.90 6.67
CA ILE A 61 2.73 -4.23 6.23
C ILE A 61 1.35 -4.11 5.62
N LEU A 62 1.23 -4.32 4.31
CA LEU A 62 -0.04 -4.51 3.61
C LEU A 62 -0.40 -6.00 3.65
N TYR A 63 -1.64 -6.32 4.00
CA TYR A 63 -2.11 -7.70 4.02
C TYR A 63 -3.59 -7.80 3.67
N THR A 64 -4.00 -8.94 3.11
CA THR A 64 -5.42 -9.29 3.03
C THR A 64 -5.82 -10.06 4.29
N VAL A 65 -7.08 -9.97 4.68
CA VAL A 65 -7.67 -10.88 5.69
C VAL A 65 -8.26 -12.02 4.90
N GLU A 66 -7.59 -13.17 4.91
CA GLU A 66 -8.20 -14.41 4.43
C GLU A 66 -9.32 -14.77 5.42
N GLU A 67 -10.56 -14.94 4.91
CA GLU A 67 -11.66 -15.57 5.65
C GLU A 67 -11.41 -17.07 5.85
#